data_AF-A0A5C5X7A8-F1
#
_entry.id   AF-A0A5C5X7A8-F1
#
_cell.length_a   1.000
_cell.length_b   1.000
_cell.length_c   1.000
_cell.angle_alpha   90.00
_cell.angle_beta   90.00
_cell.angle_gamma   90.00
#
_symmetry.space_group_name_H-M   'P 1'
#
loop_
_entity.id
_entity.type
_entity.pdbx_description
1 polymer ?
#
loop_
_entity_poly.entity_id
_entity_poly.type
_entity_poly.pdbx_seq_one_letter_code
_entity_poly.pdbx_strand_id
1 'polypeptide(L)'
;MSTTVEDKPKNIVAVPELKVSRRNFNELTSEKIKELEDKYLPLTCKGADDDAGYNLVHPAWQEMKKLRLSVEETRKALKQPALDYGRKVDAVAKQITAELKPIEDHLKSQYDVYQEEKKRIKAEKEAAERARVQEIVNKFAEVGSVVDPREVGLWSEEYVQQKFSEAEAAFLERQEAARIEKERQEAEAKRLAEERAAMEAEKAKLEEEKRAAQEEFQRQEAELAKAKEQAEAARKELEAIEQEKRDRIEADQNAVPESSEHVDAELAEVDDVVQEAAQSLPGSIVESEYVAVEEPIKAEYRDSKLKLLQWLDTLDSEEAPEVQAGLPSDVAMKLESMLAECVGEMRDMLARVL
;
A
#
# COMPACT_ATOMS: atom_id res chain seq x y z
N MET A 1 -51.27 11.40 44.19
CA MET A 1 -52.72 11.69 44.26
C MET A 1 -53.43 10.59 43.51
N SER A 2 -54.12 9.72 44.23
CA SER A 2 -54.81 8.55 43.69
C SER A 2 -56.21 8.96 43.28
N THR A 3 -56.48 9.06 41.98
CA THR A 3 -57.84 9.29 41.46
C THR A 3 -58.40 7.97 40.97
N THR A 4 -59.23 7.38 41.82
CA THR A 4 -60.16 6.30 41.52
C THR A 4 -61.11 6.77 40.42
N VAL A 5 -60.97 6.22 39.21
CA VAL A 5 -61.97 6.37 38.16
C VAL A 5 -62.99 5.25 38.37
N GLU A 6 -64.10 5.58 39.03
CA GLU A 6 -65.30 4.75 39.05
C GLU A 6 -65.89 4.69 37.64
N ASP A 7 -65.47 3.71 36.85
CA ASP A 7 -66.02 3.48 35.52
C ASP A 7 -67.30 2.65 35.63
N LYS A 8 -68.44 3.32 35.78
CA LYS A 8 -69.77 2.73 35.56
C LYS A 8 -70.12 2.91 34.08
N PRO A 9 -70.24 1.85 33.27
CA PRO A 9 -70.84 1.97 31.94
C PRO A 9 -72.35 2.18 32.07
N LYS A 10 -72.77 3.43 32.34
CA LYS A 10 -74.17 3.86 32.29
C LYS A 10 -74.56 4.29 30.87
N ASN A 11 -74.47 3.41 29.88
CA ASN A 11 -75.28 3.57 28.67
C ASN A 11 -75.32 2.29 27.82
N ILE A 12 -75.76 1.17 28.40
CA ILE A 12 -76.24 0.07 27.56
C ILE A 12 -77.63 0.49 27.11
N VAL A 13 -77.73 1.05 25.90
CA VAL A 13 -79.02 1.32 25.25
C VAL A 13 -79.81 0.02 25.30
N ALA A 14 -80.93 0.03 26.03
CA ALA A 14 -81.74 -1.16 26.24
C ALA A 14 -82.07 -1.78 24.88
N VAL A 15 -81.50 -2.97 24.61
CA VAL A 15 -81.85 -3.75 23.44
C VAL A 15 -83.35 -4.03 23.55
N PRO A 16 -84.18 -3.69 22.55
CA PRO A 16 -85.60 -4.01 22.61
C PRO A 16 -85.73 -5.52 22.77
N GLU A 17 -86.24 -5.96 23.93
CA GLU A 17 -86.47 -7.38 24.21
C GLU A 17 -87.51 -7.92 23.20
N LEU A 18 -87.03 -8.60 22.16
CA LEU A 18 -87.90 -9.31 21.23
C LEU A 18 -88.35 -10.61 21.89
N LYS A 19 -89.47 -10.54 22.62
CA LYS A 19 -90.15 -11.72 23.16
C LYS A 19 -90.85 -12.46 22.02
N VAL A 20 -90.09 -13.29 21.30
CA VAL A 20 -90.63 -14.19 20.28
C VAL A 20 -91.21 -15.42 20.98
N SER A 21 -92.52 -15.61 20.89
CA SER A 21 -93.20 -16.78 21.40
C SER A 21 -94.09 -17.38 20.32
N ARG A 22 -94.41 -18.68 20.43
CA ARG A 22 -95.33 -19.34 19.48
C ARG A 22 -96.72 -18.68 19.45
N ARG A 23 -97.13 -18.00 20.53
CA ARG A 23 -98.38 -17.22 20.58
C ARG A 23 -98.38 -16.03 19.63
N ASN A 24 -97.21 -15.55 19.19
CA ASN A 24 -97.11 -14.42 18.28
C ASN A 24 -97.57 -14.79 16.85
N PHE A 25 -97.66 -16.08 16.51
CA PHE A 25 -98.05 -16.59 15.19
C PHE A 25 -99.50 -17.09 15.20
N ASN A 26 -100.46 -16.16 15.30
CA ASN A 26 -101.91 -16.37 15.13
C ASN A 26 -102.44 -17.66 15.79
N GLU A 27 -101.95 -18.00 16.98
CA GLU A 27 -102.39 -19.19 17.74
C GLU A 27 -102.34 -20.51 16.94
N LEU A 28 -101.38 -20.67 16.01
CA LEU A 28 -101.08 -21.99 15.41
C LEU A 28 -100.41 -22.90 16.45
N THR A 29 -101.23 -23.39 17.38
CA THR A 29 -100.87 -24.42 18.34
C THR A 29 -100.71 -25.75 17.62
N SER A 30 -99.99 -26.69 18.25
CA SER A 30 -99.87 -28.05 17.70
C SER A 30 -101.24 -28.73 17.59
N GLU A 31 -102.19 -28.34 18.44
CA GLU A 31 -103.57 -28.84 18.42
C GLU A 31 -104.32 -28.32 17.19
N LYS A 32 -104.20 -27.02 16.88
CA LYS A 32 -104.87 -26.45 15.70
C LYS A 32 -104.34 -27.02 14.39
N ILE A 33 -103.03 -27.28 14.33
CA ILE A 33 -102.42 -27.93 13.17
C ILE A 33 -102.98 -29.35 13.00
N LYS A 34 -103.12 -30.12 14.08
CA LYS A 34 -103.75 -31.45 14.03
C LYS A 34 -105.21 -31.41 13.57
N GLU A 35 -106.00 -30.45 14.05
CA GLU A 35 -107.37 -30.26 13.56
C GLU A 35 -107.44 -29.97 12.06
N LEU A 36 -106.49 -29.18 11.54
CA LEU A 36 -106.39 -28.87 10.12
C LEU A 36 -105.91 -30.09 9.30
N GLU A 37 -105.00 -30.89 9.86
CA GLU A 37 -104.57 -32.17 9.29
C GLU A 37 -105.76 -33.13 9.17
N ASP A 38 -106.49 -33.37 10.26
CA ASP A 38 -107.65 -34.27 10.29
C ASP A 38 -108.77 -33.79 9.34
N LYS A 39 -108.95 -32.47 9.20
CA LYS A 39 -109.99 -31.88 8.36
C LYS A 39 -109.64 -31.88 6.87
N TYR A 40 -108.39 -31.61 6.51
CA TYR A 40 -108.01 -31.35 5.12
C TYR A 40 -107.24 -32.48 4.44
N LEU A 41 -106.54 -33.36 5.18
CA LEU A 41 -105.82 -34.50 4.59
C LEU A 41 -106.75 -35.57 3.96
N PRO A 42 -107.95 -35.86 4.49
CA PRO A 42 -108.86 -36.82 3.87
C PRO A 42 -109.50 -36.34 2.56
N LEU A 43 -109.41 -35.04 2.24
CA LEU A 43 -110.00 -34.48 1.03
C LEU A 43 -109.20 -34.92 -0.20
N THR A 44 -109.88 -35.57 -1.14
CA THR A 44 -109.28 -36.08 -2.39
C THR A 44 -110.18 -35.77 -3.58
N CYS A 45 -109.59 -35.43 -4.73
CA CYS A 45 -110.30 -35.29 -5.99
C CYS A 45 -110.07 -36.55 -6.84
N LYS A 46 -111.13 -37.14 -7.39
CA LYS A 46 -111.07 -38.44 -8.09
C LYS A 46 -110.81 -38.34 -9.60
N GLY A 47 -110.69 -37.13 -10.16
CA GLY A 47 -110.43 -36.93 -11.60
C GLY A 47 -110.76 -35.52 -12.08
N ALA A 48 -110.61 -35.28 -13.38
CA ALA A 48 -110.83 -33.96 -14.00
C ALA A 48 -112.31 -33.51 -14.02
N ASP A 49 -113.25 -34.45 -13.94
CA ASP A 49 -114.71 -34.19 -13.94
C ASP A 49 -115.31 -34.15 -12.51
N ASP A 50 -114.47 -34.18 -11.47
CA ASP A 50 -114.89 -34.15 -10.06
C ASP A 50 -114.97 -32.71 -9.52
N ASP A 51 -115.93 -31.95 -10.06
CA ASP A 51 -116.19 -30.57 -9.64
C ASP A 51 -116.52 -30.47 -8.14
N ALA A 52 -117.16 -31.49 -7.57
CA ALA A 52 -117.51 -31.53 -6.16
C ALA A 52 -116.26 -31.66 -5.26
N GLY A 53 -115.32 -32.55 -5.60
CA GLY A 53 -114.04 -32.69 -4.91
C GLY A 53 -113.18 -31.43 -5.05
N TYR A 54 -113.12 -30.85 -6.25
CA TYR A 54 -112.37 -29.60 -6.51
C TYR A 54 -112.88 -28.43 -5.66
N ASN A 55 -114.22 -28.26 -5.58
CA ASN A 55 -114.84 -27.20 -4.79
C ASN A 55 -114.60 -27.34 -3.28
N LEU A 56 -114.16 -28.51 -2.79
CA LEU A 56 -113.76 -28.72 -1.40
C LEU A 56 -112.25 -28.53 -1.19
N VAL A 57 -111.42 -29.09 -2.09
CA VAL A 57 -109.96 -29.05 -1.98
C VAL A 57 -109.40 -27.66 -2.27
N HIS A 58 -109.93 -26.95 -3.26
CA HIS A 58 -109.39 -25.66 -3.67
C HIS A 58 -109.50 -24.60 -2.56
N PRO A 59 -110.65 -24.38 -1.90
CA PRO A 59 -110.74 -23.47 -0.75
C PRO A 59 -109.84 -23.89 0.41
N ALA A 60 -109.74 -25.18 0.73
CA ALA A 60 -108.87 -25.69 1.79
C ALA A 60 -107.39 -25.39 1.51
N TRP A 61 -106.94 -25.59 0.27
CA TRP A 61 -105.58 -25.23 -0.15
C TRP A 61 -105.32 -23.72 -0.07
N GLN A 62 -106.29 -22.89 -0.50
CA GLN A 62 -106.17 -21.43 -0.40
C GLN A 62 -106.06 -20.98 1.07
N GLU A 63 -106.81 -21.62 1.98
CA GLU A 63 -106.73 -21.36 3.41
C GLU A 63 -105.34 -21.71 3.97
N MET A 64 -104.79 -22.89 3.64
CA MET A 64 -103.44 -23.29 4.06
C MET A 64 -102.36 -22.37 3.51
N LYS A 65 -102.51 -21.95 2.25
CA LYS A 65 -101.61 -20.97 1.64
C LYS A 65 -101.67 -19.63 2.37
N LYS A 66 -102.86 -19.14 2.71
CA LYS A 66 -103.05 -17.89 3.50
C LYS A 66 -102.43 -18.00 4.88
N LEU A 67 -102.64 -19.11 5.60
CA LEU A 67 -102.03 -19.32 6.91
C LEU A 67 -100.49 -19.32 6.83
N ARG A 68 -99.91 -20.05 5.86
CA ARG A 68 -98.46 -20.05 5.64
C ARG A 68 -97.90 -18.65 5.33
N LEU A 69 -98.60 -17.88 4.50
CA LEU A 69 -98.19 -16.50 4.19
C LEU A 69 -98.27 -15.61 5.43
N SER A 70 -99.33 -15.74 6.24
CA SER A 70 -99.48 -14.96 7.47
C SER A 70 -98.34 -15.20 8.47
N VAL A 71 -97.87 -16.45 8.61
CA VAL A 71 -96.70 -16.78 9.44
C VAL A 71 -95.45 -16.04 8.96
N GLU A 72 -95.22 -16.00 7.65
CA GLU A 72 -94.06 -15.32 7.08
C GLU A 72 -94.15 -13.79 7.22
N GLU A 73 -95.35 -13.21 7.09
CA GLU A 73 -95.60 -11.80 7.34
C GLU A 73 -95.35 -11.42 8.81
N THR A 74 -95.88 -12.21 9.75
CA THR A 74 -95.61 -12.05 11.19
C THR A 74 -94.12 -12.16 11.50
N ARG A 75 -93.40 -13.12 10.89
CA ARG A 75 -91.95 -13.27 11.07
C ARG A 75 -91.21 -12.00 10.65
N LYS A 76 -91.55 -11.45 9.48
CA LYS A 76 -90.95 -10.21 8.97
C LYS A 76 -91.27 -9.03 9.89
N ALA A 77 -92.53 -8.89 10.30
CA ALA A 77 -92.98 -7.83 11.20
C ALA A 77 -92.25 -7.86 12.54
N LEU A 78 -92.05 -9.05 13.14
CA LEU A 78 -91.30 -9.19 14.40
C LEU A 78 -89.81 -8.91 14.25
N LYS A 79 -89.21 -9.21 13.09
CA LYS A 79 -87.78 -8.99 12.83
C LYS A 79 -87.48 -7.53 12.49
N GLN A 80 -88.43 -6.81 11.93
CA GLN A 80 -88.24 -5.46 11.40
C GLN A 80 -87.71 -4.45 12.44
N PRO A 81 -88.24 -4.38 13.69
CA PRO A 81 -87.72 -3.47 14.71
C PRO A 81 -86.24 -3.70 15.06
N ALA A 82 -85.78 -4.96 15.08
CA ALA A 82 -84.38 -5.30 15.33
C ALA A 82 -83.46 -4.81 14.20
N LEU A 83 -83.89 -5.00 12.95
CA LEU A 83 -83.15 -4.55 11.78
C LEU A 83 -83.08 -3.01 11.72
N ASP A 84 -84.18 -2.34 12.04
CA ASP A 84 -84.23 -0.88 12.07
C ASP A 84 -83.41 -0.30 13.22
N TYR A 85 -83.35 -0.98 14.37
CA TYR A 85 -82.45 -0.62 15.46
C TYR A 85 -80.97 -0.76 15.04
N GLY A 86 -80.58 -1.89 14.45
CA GLY A 86 -79.22 -2.11 13.95
C GLY A 86 -78.79 -1.04 12.95
N ARG A 87 -79.66 -0.71 11.98
CA ARG A 87 -79.40 0.37 11.01
C ARG A 87 -79.19 1.74 11.66
N LYS A 88 -79.93 2.04 12.74
CA LYS A 88 -79.75 3.30 13.49
C LYS A 88 -78.41 3.32 14.22
N VAL A 89 -78.01 2.22 14.85
CA VAL A 89 -76.70 2.10 15.51
C VAL A 89 -75.58 2.30 14.50
N ASP A 90 -75.64 1.61 13.35
CA ASP A 90 -74.63 1.72 12.30
C ASP A 90 -74.58 3.14 11.71
N ALA A 91 -75.73 3.79 11.53
CA ALA A 91 -75.79 5.17 11.05
C ALA A 91 -75.12 6.15 12.04
N VAL A 92 -75.40 6.02 13.33
CA VAL A 92 -74.79 6.85 14.38
C VAL A 92 -73.29 6.59 14.47
N ALA A 93 -72.87 5.33 14.46
CA ALA A 93 -71.45 4.98 14.45
C ALA A 93 -70.73 5.60 13.25
N LYS A 94 -71.32 5.52 12.05
CA LYS A 94 -70.77 6.13 10.85
C LYS A 94 -70.69 7.66 10.95
N GLN A 95 -71.69 8.31 11.52
CA GLN A 95 -71.68 9.76 11.76
C GLN A 95 -70.54 10.15 12.71
N ILE A 96 -70.43 9.49 13.85
CA ILE A 96 -69.37 9.75 14.84
C ILE A 96 -67.99 9.51 14.21
N THR A 97 -67.79 8.42 13.48
CA THR A 97 -66.52 8.16 12.79
C THR A 97 -66.21 9.23 11.74
N ALA A 98 -67.21 9.72 11.02
CA ALA A 98 -67.02 10.80 10.04
C ALA A 98 -66.65 12.14 10.70
N GLU A 99 -67.17 12.42 11.90
CA GLU A 99 -66.81 13.61 12.69
C GLU A 99 -65.43 13.50 13.34
N LEU A 100 -65.03 12.31 13.81
CA LEU A 100 -63.73 12.09 14.44
C LEU A 100 -62.57 12.09 13.43
N LYS A 101 -62.80 11.56 12.23
CA LYS A 101 -61.76 11.44 11.20
C LYS A 101 -61.01 12.74 10.89
N PRO A 102 -61.66 13.89 10.60
CA PRO A 102 -60.93 15.13 10.33
C PRO A 102 -60.13 15.63 11.54
N ILE A 103 -60.56 15.32 12.77
CA ILE A 103 -59.81 15.65 13.99
C ILE A 103 -58.54 14.80 14.06
N GLU A 104 -58.66 13.49 13.82
CA GLU A 104 -57.52 12.57 13.77
C GLU A 104 -56.53 12.97 12.66
N ASP A 105 -57.02 13.26 11.46
CA ASP A 105 -56.21 13.67 10.31
C ASP A 105 -55.45 14.97 10.62
N HIS A 106 -56.10 15.95 11.27
CA HIS A 106 -55.45 17.19 11.70
C HIS A 106 -54.37 16.93 12.75
N LEU A 107 -54.68 16.18 13.81
CA LEU A 107 -53.71 15.86 14.87
C LEU A 107 -52.52 15.07 14.33
N LYS A 108 -52.77 14.13 13.41
CA LYS A 108 -51.73 13.36 12.74
C LYS A 108 -50.82 14.27 11.91
N SER A 109 -51.38 15.20 11.15
CA SER A 109 -50.61 16.19 10.40
C SER A 109 -49.71 17.04 11.31
N GLN A 110 -50.22 17.53 12.45
CA GLN A 110 -49.42 18.30 13.40
C GLN A 110 -48.32 17.48 14.07
N TYR A 111 -48.63 16.22 14.40
CA TYR A 111 -47.63 15.28 14.92
C TYR A 111 -46.50 15.05 13.91
N ASP A 112 -46.83 14.86 12.63
CA ASP A 112 -45.86 14.61 11.57
C ASP A 112 -44.95 15.83 11.36
N VAL A 113 -45.50 17.05 11.35
CA VAL A 113 -44.71 18.30 11.30
C VAL A 113 -43.71 18.37 12.45
N TYR A 114 -44.13 18.05 13.68
CA TYR A 114 -43.22 18.02 14.83
C TYR A 114 -42.12 16.96 14.69
N GLN A 115 -42.45 15.76 14.21
CA GLN A 115 -41.46 14.70 14.02
C GLN A 115 -40.45 15.03 12.91
N GLU A 116 -40.91 15.64 11.82
CA GLU A 116 -40.04 16.13 10.75
C GLU A 116 -39.08 17.21 11.25
N GLU A 117 -39.59 18.18 12.01
CA GLU A 117 -38.76 19.23 12.60
C GLU A 117 -37.74 18.66 13.59
N LYS A 118 -38.16 17.73 14.45
CA LYS A 118 -37.27 17.05 15.39
C LYS A 118 -36.18 16.24 14.66
N LYS A 119 -36.53 15.58 13.54
CA LYS A 119 -35.56 14.88 12.69
C LYS A 119 -34.60 15.86 12.03
N ARG A 120 -35.08 17.00 11.53
CA ARG A 120 -34.25 18.06 10.93
C ARG A 120 -33.25 18.61 11.93
N ILE A 121 -33.69 19.01 13.12
CA ILE A 121 -32.82 19.51 14.20
C ILE A 121 -31.78 18.46 14.60
N LYS A 122 -32.16 17.19 14.70
CA LYS A 122 -31.21 16.10 15.01
C LYS A 122 -30.18 15.94 13.89
N ALA A 123 -30.61 15.93 12.63
CA ALA A 123 -29.72 15.80 11.48
C ALA A 123 -28.77 17.00 11.35
N GLU A 124 -29.24 18.21 11.63
CA GLU A 124 -28.43 19.44 11.63
C GLU A 124 -27.37 19.39 12.74
N LYS A 125 -27.74 18.95 13.96
CA LYS A 125 -26.77 18.74 15.05
C LYS A 125 -25.72 17.69 14.71
N GLU A 126 -26.14 16.56 14.13
CA GLU A 126 -25.22 15.50 13.69
C GLU A 126 -24.34 15.96 12.51
N ALA A 127 -24.84 16.80 11.62
CA ALA A 127 -24.04 17.41 10.54
C ALA A 127 -23.04 18.43 11.10
N ALA A 128 -23.44 19.28 12.04
CA ALA A 128 -22.58 20.25 12.70
C ALA A 128 -21.45 19.55 13.49
N GLU A 129 -21.77 18.50 14.25
CA GLU A 129 -20.74 17.74 14.99
C GLU A 129 -19.77 17.03 14.03
N ARG A 130 -20.27 16.42 12.96
CA ARG A 130 -19.40 15.81 11.93
C ARG A 130 -18.51 16.86 11.25
N ALA A 131 -19.04 18.04 10.95
CA ALA A 131 -18.26 19.13 10.37
C ALA A 131 -17.17 19.61 11.33
N ARG A 132 -17.50 19.79 12.62
CA ARG A 132 -16.54 20.15 13.67
C ARG A 132 -15.41 19.10 13.76
N VAL A 133 -15.76 17.83 13.89
CA VAL A 133 -14.79 16.73 13.98
C VAL A 133 -13.91 16.69 12.73
N GLN A 134 -14.50 16.82 11.55
CA GLN A 134 -13.76 16.82 10.30
C GLN A 134 -12.80 18.01 10.19
N GLU A 135 -13.21 19.20 10.63
CA GLU A 135 -12.34 20.37 10.66
C GLU A 135 -11.12 20.15 11.55
N ILE A 136 -11.33 19.56 12.73
CA ILE A 136 -10.24 19.23 13.65
C ILE A 136 -9.31 18.20 13.01
N VAL A 137 -9.84 17.11 12.46
CA VAL A 137 -9.03 16.07 11.78
C VAL A 137 -8.21 16.66 10.63
N ASN A 138 -8.80 17.57 9.84
CA ASN A 138 -8.08 18.25 8.76
C ASN A 138 -6.91 19.09 9.30
N LYS A 139 -7.10 19.84 10.38
CA LYS A 139 -6.02 20.61 11.03
C LYS A 139 -4.87 19.69 11.45
N PHE A 140 -5.16 18.55 12.08
CA PHE A 140 -4.12 17.57 12.45
C PHE A 140 -3.41 16.97 11.23
N ALA A 141 -4.14 16.72 10.14
CA ALA A 141 -3.56 16.21 8.91
C ALA A 141 -2.60 17.21 8.24
N GLU A 142 -2.87 18.52 8.33
CA GLU A 142 -1.96 19.57 7.82
C GLU A 142 -0.60 19.57 8.52
N VAL A 143 -0.56 19.24 9.81
CA VAL A 143 0.69 19.07 10.58
C VAL A 143 1.24 17.63 10.52
N GLY A 144 0.74 16.81 9.59
CA GLY A 144 1.22 15.44 9.36
C GLY A 144 0.92 14.46 10.51
N SER A 145 -0.09 14.75 11.33
CA SER A 145 -0.56 13.90 12.42
C SER A 145 -1.88 13.21 12.04
N VAL A 146 -1.96 11.90 12.27
CA VAL A 146 -3.17 11.11 12.00
C VAL A 146 -3.88 10.83 13.32
N VAL A 147 -5.12 11.29 13.42
CA VAL A 147 -5.96 11.12 14.62
C VAL A 147 -7.24 10.39 14.24
N ASP A 148 -7.72 9.49 15.11
CA ASP A 148 -9.00 8.81 14.91
C ASP A 148 -10.17 9.80 15.09
N PRO A 149 -11.02 10.01 14.06
CA PRO A 149 -12.19 10.88 14.16
C PRO A 149 -13.15 10.54 15.32
N ARG A 150 -13.20 9.27 15.76
CA ARG A 150 -14.06 8.86 16.88
C ARG A 150 -13.59 9.40 18.21
N GLU A 151 -12.28 9.50 18.41
CA GLU A 151 -11.68 10.02 19.64
C GLU A 151 -11.84 11.53 19.71
N VAL A 152 -11.65 12.22 18.58
CA VAL A 152 -11.80 13.68 18.47
C VAL A 152 -13.19 14.15 18.91
N GLY A 153 -14.24 13.40 18.57
CA GLY A 153 -15.61 13.74 18.99
C GLY A 153 -15.85 13.68 20.51
N LEU A 154 -14.95 13.05 21.27
CA LEU A 154 -15.01 12.97 22.73
C LEU A 154 -14.14 14.03 23.42
N TRP A 155 -13.30 14.75 22.67
CA TRP A 155 -12.36 15.70 23.23
C TRP A 155 -13.01 17.04 23.54
N SER A 156 -12.61 17.63 24.67
CA SER A 156 -12.91 19.03 24.95
C SER A 156 -12.07 19.92 24.02
N GLU A 157 -12.51 21.16 23.85
CA GLU A 157 -11.79 22.12 23.00
C GLU A 157 -10.38 22.39 23.52
N GLU A 158 -10.19 22.45 24.84
CA GLU A 158 -8.87 22.62 25.45
C GLU A 158 -7.95 21.43 25.15
N TYR A 159 -8.49 20.22 25.16
CA TYR A 159 -7.72 19.01 24.86
C TYR A 159 -7.29 18.96 23.39
N VAL A 160 -8.19 19.35 22.48
CA VAL A 160 -7.87 19.50 21.04
C VAL A 160 -6.72 20.48 20.85
N GLN A 161 -6.77 21.64 21.50
CA GLN A 161 -5.72 22.66 21.40
C GLN A 161 -4.38 22.17 21.94
N GLN A 162 -4.38 21.49 23.08
CA GLN A 162 -3.16 20.91 23.64
C GLN A 162 -2.56 19.87 22.68
N LYS A 163 -3.37 18.96 22.14
CA LYS A 163 -2.86 17.93 21.21
C LYS A 163 -2.38 18.53 19.90
N PHE A 164 -3.03 19.59 19.44
CA PHE A 164 -2.64 20.28 18.23
C PHE A 164 -1.28 20.97 18.41
N SER A 165 -1.03 21.64 19.54
CA SER A 165 0.28 22.26 19.79
C SER A 165 1.42 21.25 19.93
N GLU A 166 1.16 20.10 20.56
CA GLU A 166 2.11 18.96 20.60
C GLU A 166 2.44 18.47 19.18
N ALA A 167 1.43 18.31 18.32
CA ALA A 167 1.60 17.88 16.94
C ALA A 167 2.33 18.92 16.07
N GLU A 168 2.00 20.20 16.24
CA GLU A 168 2.64 21.32 15.54
C GLU A 168 4.12 21.44 15.90
N ALA A 169 4.46 21.32 17.19
CA ALA A 169 5.85 21.31 17.64
C ALA A 169 6.65 20.15 16.99
N ALA A 170 6.10 18.94 17.01
CA ALA A 170 6.74 17.78 16.40
C ALA A 170 6.89 17.93 14.87
N PHE A 171 5.93 18.57 14.20
CA PHE A 171 5.99 18.86 12.77
C PHE A 171 7.10 19.86 12.43
N LEU A 172 7.23 20.94 13.21
CA LEU A 172 8.28 21.93 13.05
C LEU A 172 9.66 21.32 13.29
N GLU A 173 9.82 20.49 14.32
CA GLU A 173 11.07 19.77 14.59
C GLU A 173 11.45 18.84 13.42
N ARG A 174 10.48 18.12 12.85
CA ARG A 174 10.72 17.27 11.66
C ARG A 174 11.12 18.09 10.44
N GLN A 175 10.47 19.23 10.20
CA GLN A 175 10.84 20.10 9.09
C GLN A 175 12.26 20.68 9.26
N GLU A 176 12.60 21.09 10.48
CA GLU A 176 13.94 21.63 10.75
C GLU A 176 15.01 20.54 10.63
N ALA A 177 14.76 19.34 11.18
CA ALA A 177 15.66 18.20 11.00
C ALA A 177 15.84 17.83 9.52
N ALA A 178 14.77 17.82 8.72
CA ALA A 178 14.84 17.57 7.29
C ALA A 178 15.62 18.66 6.54
N ARG A 179 15.47 19.94 6.94
CA ARG A 179 16.25 21.05 6.38
C ARG A 179 17.74 20.88 6.69
N ILE A 180 18.09 20.61 7.94
CA ILE A 180 19.47 20.40 8.39
C ILE A 180 20.10 19.20 7.65
N GLU A 181 19.35 18.10 7.52
CA GLU A 181 19.82 16.92 6.81
C GLU A 181 20.05 17.21 5.32
N LYS A 182 19.13 17.94 4.67
CA LYS A 182 19.30 18.36 3.29
C LYS A 182 20.53 19.26 3.11
N GLU A 183 20.75 20.22 4.01
CA GLU A 183 21.95 21.08 4.01
C GLU A 183 23.24 20.25 4.17
N ARG A 184 23.24 19.22 5.04
CA ARG A 184 24.37 18.29 5.19
C ARG A 184 24.62 17.51 3.90
N GLN A 185 23.58 16.96 3.29
CA GLN A 185 23.68 16.23 2.03
C GLN A 185 24.21 17.10 0.90
N GLU A 186 23.74 18.35 0.79
CA GLU A 186 24.25 19.31 -0.19
C GLU A 186 25.72 19.67 0.06
N ALA A 187 26.13 19.86 1.32
CA ALA A 187 27.51 20.13 1.68
C ALA A 187 28.44 18.93 1.39
N GLU A 188 27.99 17.71 1.69
CA GLU A 188 28.75 16.49 1.40
C GLU A 188 28.84 16.23 -0.11
N ALA A 189 27.74 16.40 -0.85
CA ALA A 189 27.73 16.29 -2.30
C ALA A 189 28.70 17.30 -2.95
N LYS A 190 28.74 18.53 -2.43
CA LYS A 190 29.69 19.55 -2.88
C LYS A 190 31.15 19.14 -2.60
N ARG A 191 31.45 18.65 -1.39
CA ARG A 191 32.79 18.14 -1.06
C ARG A 191 33.21 17.00 -1.96
N LEU A 192 32.32 16.04 -2.21
CA LEU A 192 32.61 14.90 -3.07
C LEU A 192 32.83 15.34 -4.53
N ALA A 193 32.07 16.33 -5.01
CA ALA A 193 32.26 16.90 -6.34
C ALA A 193 33.61 17.62 -6.46
N GLU A 194 34.01 18.39 -5.44
CA GLU A 194 35.33 19.05 -5.38
C GLU A 194 36.47 18.04 -5.34
N GLU A 195 36.35 16.97 -4.55
CA GLU A 195 37.34 15.89 -4.48
C GLU A 195 37.47 15.14 -5.81
N ARG A 196 36.34 14.82 -6.46
CA ARG A 196 36.34 14.20 -7.79
C ARG A 196 36.98 15.10 -8.85
N ALA A 197 36.66 16.40 -8.83
CA ALA A 197 37.27 17.36 -9.75
C ALA A 197 38.78 17.50 -9.52
N ALA A 198 39.25 17.48 -8.27
CA ALA A 198 40.67 17.50 -7.94
C ALA A 198 41.38 16.23 -8.43
N MET A 199 40.79 15.05 -8.19
CA MET A 199 41.32 13.77 -8.67
C MET A 199 41.36 13.69 -10.20
N GLU A 200 40.34 14.19 -10.89
CA GLU A 200 40.34 14.26 -12.36
C GLU A 200 41.39 15.24 -12.89
N ALA A 201 41.56 16.40 -12.25
CA ALA A 201 42.61 17.35 -12.61
C ALA A 201 44.02 16.80 -12.37
N GLU A 202 44.24 16.04 -11.30
CA GLU A 202 45.51 15.36 -11.03
C GLU A 202 45.78 14.25 -12.04
N LYS A 203 44.78 13.42 -12.36
CA LYS A 203 44.90 12.40 -13.41
C LYS A 203 45.23 13.02 -14.76
N ALA A 204 44.59 14.13 -15.13
CA ALA A 204 44.88 14.83 -16.38
C ALA A 204 46.33 15.33 -16.45
N LYS A 205 46.85 15.89 -15.35
CA LYS A 205 48.27 16.30 -15.26
C LYS A 205 49.23 15.11 -15.39
N LEU A 206 48.93 14.01 -14.69
CA LEU A 206 49.75 12.81 -14.75
C LEU A 206 49.74 12.18 -16.16
N GLU A 207 48.61 12.19 -16.85
CA GLU A 207 48.50 11.73 -18.24
C GLU A 207 49.28 12.63 -19.20
N GLU A 208 49.24 13.95 -19.01
CA GLU A 208 50.03 14.90 -19.80
C GLU A 208 51.53 14.71 -19.57
N GLU A 209 51.97 14.53 -18.33
CA GLU A 209 53.36 14.25 -17.97
C GLU A 209 53.83 12.91 -18.56
N LYS A 210 53.00 11.85 -18.45
CA LYS A 210 53.29 10.56 -19.08
C LYS A 210 53.41 10.67 -20.59
N ARG A 211 52.54 11.44 -21.24
CA ARG A 211 52.61 11.65 -22.70
C ARG A 211 53.89 12.41 -23.07
N ALA A 212 54.23 13.47 -22.34
CA ALA A 212 55.46 14.23 -22.56
C ALA A 212 56.71 13.36 -22.36
N ALA A 213 56.77 12.57 -21.29
CA ALA A 213 57.87 11.63 -21.03
C ALA A 213 57.98 10.55 -22.12
N GLN A 214 56.84 10.05 -22.62
CA GLN A 214 56.82 9.06 -23.69
C GLN A 214 57.25 9.65 -25.03
N GLU A 215 56.87 10.89 -25.33
CA GLU A 215 57.38 11.64 -26.49
C GLU A 215 58.88 11.90 -26.39
N GLU A 216 59.38 12.27 -25.21
CA GLU A 216 60.81 12.49 -24.98
C GLU A 216 61.62 11.19 -25.10
N PHE A 217 61.11 10.09 -24.54
CA PHE A 217 61.70 8.77 -24.71
C PHE A 217 61.76 8.35 -26.19
N GLN A 218 60.68 8.57 -26.96
CA GLN A 218 60.66 8.30 -28.40
C GLN A 218 61.66 9.16 -29.16
N ARG A 219 61.86 10.43 -28.78
CA ARG A 219 62.89 11.29 -29.36
C ARG A 219 64.29 10.75 -29.07
N GLN A 220 64.57 10.37 -27.83
CA GLN A 220 65.85 9.78 -27.45
C GLN A 220 66.13 8.48 -28.19
N GLU A 221 65.14 7.59 -28.33
CA GLU A 221 65.28 6.37 -29.14
C GLU A 221 65.56 6.68 -30.61
N ALA A 222 64.85 7.66 -31.20
CA ALA A 222 65.05 8.05 -32.58
C ALA A 222 66.43 8.69 -32.82
N GLU A 223 66.93 9.51 -31.88
CA GLU A 223 68.29 10.05 -31.93
C GLU A 223 69.35 8.96 -31.78
N LEU A 224 69.15 8.03 -30.84
CA LEU A 224 70.07 6.92 -30.62
C LEU A 224 70.08 5.95 -31.82
N ALA A 225 68.94 5.75 -32.49
CA ALA A 225 68.85 5.00 -33.74
C ALA A 225 69.62 5.69 -34.88
N LYS A 226 69.44 7.01 -35.05
CA LYS A 226 70.21 7.79 -36.04
C LYS A 226 71.71 7.77 -35.75
N ALA A 227 72.11 7.88 -34.48
CA ALA A 227 73.51 7.80 -34.08
C ALA A 227 74.11 6.41 -34.35
N LYS A 228 73.35 5.33 -34.10
CA LYS A 228 73.76 3.96 -34.44
C LYS A 228 73.90 3.79 -35.95
N GLU A 229 72.96 4.29 -36.75
CA GLU A 229 73.02 4.23 -38.21
C GLU A 229 74.24 5.00 -38.75
N GLN A 230 74.51 6.19 -38.22
CA GLN A 230 75.71 6.97 -38.56
C GLN A 230 77.01 6.27 -38.14
N ALA A 231 77.03 5.65 -36.96
CA ALA A 231 78.18 4.88 -36.50
C ALA A 231 78.41 3.61 -37.34
N GLU A 232 77.34 2.94 -37.76
CA GLU A 232 77.42 1.78 -38.66
C GLU A 232 77.89 2.20 -40.07
N ALA A 233 77.38 3.32 -40.59
CA ALA A 233 77.85 3.89 -41.85
C ALA A 233 79.33 4.27 -41.80
N ALA A 234 79.77 4.94 -40.72
CA ALA A 234 81.17 5.28 -40.51
C ALA A 234 82.06 4.04 -40.34
N ARG A 235 81.57 2.97 -39.71
CA ARG A 235 82.28 1.67 -39.65
C ARG A 235 82.43 1.04 -41.02
N LYS A 236 81.38 1.02 -41.84
CA LYS A 236 81.45 0.51 -43.22
C LYS A 236 82.41 1.32 -44.08
N GLU A 237 82.46 2.64 -43.88
CA GLU A 237 83.40 3.53 -44.58
C GLU A 237 84.85 3.30 -44.12
N LEU A 238 85.08 3.14 -42.82
CA LEU A 238 86.39 2.77 -42.26
C LEU A 238 86.84 1.38 -42.74
N GLU A 239 85.95 0.40 -42.74
CA GLU A 239 86.21 -0.95 -43.25
C GLU A 239 86.52 -0.92 -44.76
N ALA A 240 85.82 -0.09 -45.55
CA ALA A 240 86.14 0.09 -46.97
C ALA A 240 87.52 0.75 -47.16
N ILE A 241 87.87 1.76 -46.35
CA ILE A 241 89.19 2.40 -46.38
C ILE A 241 90.29 1.42 -45.94
N GLU A 242 90.05 0.60 -44.91
CA GLU A 242 90.98 -0.43 -44.47
C GLU A 242 91.14 -1.54 -45.50
N GLN A 243 90.06 -1.93 -46.17
CA GLN A 243 90.10 -2.93 -47.22
C GLN A 243 90.84 -2.40 -48.45
N GLU A 244 90.62 -1.14 -48.84
CA GLU A 244 91.40 -0.47 -49.89
C GLU A 244 92.89 -0.36 -49.50
N LYS A 245 93.21 -0.07 -48.24
CA LYS A 245 94.59 -0.09 -47.74
C LYS A 245 95.18 -1.50 -47.74
N ARG A 246 94.41 -2.53 -47.39
CA ARG A 246 94.85 -3.94 -47.44
C ARG A 246 95.08 -4.39 -48.86
N ASP A 247 94.18 -4.10 -49.79
CA ASP A 247 94.33 -4.41 -51.21
C ASP A 247 95.57 -3.70 -51.80
N ARG A 248 95.87 -2.49 -51.32
CA ARG A 248 97.07 -1.74 -51.72
C ARG A 248 98.37 -2.31 -51.11
N ILE A 249 98.34 -2.79 -49.86
CA ILE A 249 99.46 -3.52 -49.24
C ILE A 249 99.66 -4.89 -49.92
N GLU A 250 98.59 -5.59 -50.28
CA GLU A 250 98.63 -6.89 -50.95
C GLU A 250 99.09 -6.75 -52.42
N ALA A 251 98.77 -5.63 -53.07
CA ALA A 251 99.35 -5.24 -54.36
C ALA A 251 100.85 -4.92 -54.27
N ASP A 252 101.30 -4.27 -53.18
CA ASP A 252 102.72 -4.03 -52.92
C ASP A 252 103.47 -5.33 -52.51
N GLN A 253 102.81 -6.29 -51.85
CA GLN A 253 103.40 -7.59 -51.47
C GLN A 253 103.45 -8.61 -52.62
N ASN A 254 102.57 -8.54 -53.62
CA ASN A 254 102.61 -9.41 -54.81
C ASN A 254 103.54 -8.91 -55.93
N ALA A 255 104.29 -7.83 -55.69
CA ALA A 255 105.17 -7.21 -56.68
C ALA A 255 106.66 -7.17 -56.31
N VAL A 256 107.21 -8.07 -55.50
CA VAL A 256 108.66 -8.40 -55.50
C VAL A 256 108.91 -9.85 -55.02
N PRO A 257 109.61 -10.71 -55.80
CA PRO A 257 110.07 -12.03 -55.36
C PRO A 257 111.48 -12.00 -54.72
N GLU A 258 111.68 -12.93 -53.79
CA GLU A 258 112.94 -13.57 -53.33
C GLU A 258 114.27 -12.78 -53.37
N SER A 259 114.81 -12.39 -52.20
CA SER A 259 116.25 -12.51 -51.89
C SER A 259 116.61 -12.25 -50.42
N SER A 260 117.45 -13.15 -49.90
CA SER A 260 118.52 -12.97 -48.89
C SER A 260 118.23 -12.92 -47.38
N GLU A 261 118.84 -13.91 -46.72
CA GLU A 261 119.36 -13.95 -45.36
C GLU A 261 120.13 -12.68 -44.93
N HIS A 262 119.87 -12.16 -43.73
CA HIS A 262 120.85 -11.86 -42.65
C HIS A 262 120.32 -10.87 -41.58
N VAL A 263 120.95 -10.96 -40.40
CA VAL A 263 120.99 -10.01 -39.25
C VAL A 263 119.82 -10.16 -38.27
N ASP A 264 119.98 -10.88 -37.16
CA ASP A 264 120.70 -10.54 -35.91
C ASP A 264 120.07 -9.39 -35.09
N ALA A 265 119.78 -9.73 -33.82
CA ALA A 265 119.84 -8.96 -32.58
C ALA A 265 119.88 -7.42 -32.60
N GLU A 266 118.83 -6.79 -32.03
CA GLU A 266 118.77 -5.49 -31.31
C GLU A 266 117.26 -5.13 -31.18
N LEU A 267 116.62 -4.76 -30.07
CA LEU A 267 117.03 -4.10 -28.83
C LEU A 267 116.17 -4.60 -27.65
N ALA A 268 116.81 -5.26 -26.70
CA ALA A 268 116.53 -5.01 -25.29
C ALA A 268 117.28 -3.73 -24.90
N GLU A 269 116.74 -3.01 -23.92
CA GLU A 269 117.31 -1.79 -23.29
C GLU A 269 117.30 -0.50 -24.13
N VAL A 270 116.28 0.34 -23.89
CA VAL A 270 116.49 1.78 -23.65
C VAL A 270 115.45 2.29 -22.65
N ASP A 271 115.96 2.74 -21.49
CA ASP A 271 115.49 3.78 -20.55
C ASP A 271 114.07 3.66 -19.97
N ASP A 272 113.80 3.53 -18.68
CA ASP A 272 114.53 3.81 -17.43
C ASP A 272 115.25 5.17 -17.30
N VAL A 273 114.76 6.23 -17.96
CA VAL A 273 115.02 7.63 -17.58
C VAL A 273 113.91 8.56 -18.10
N VAL A 274 112.69 8.48 -17.56
CA VAL A 274 111.87 9.70 -17.33
C VAL A 274 111.07 9.49 -16.05
N GLN A 275 111.82 9.55 -14.95
CA GLN A 275 111.30 9.99 -13.67
C GLN A 275 110.91 11.48 -13.82
N GLU A 276 109.84 11.88 -13.14
CA GLU A 276 109.73 13.22 -12.53
C GLU A 276 109.24 14.39 -13.42
N ALA A 277 107.95 14.39 -13.79
CA ALA A 277 107.15 15.64 -13.92
C ALA A 277 105.64 15.35 -14.07
N ALA A 278 104.91 15.23 -12.96
CA ALA A 278 103.53 15.78 -12.79
C ALA A 278 102.89 15.22 -11.50
N GLN A 279 103.39 15.70 -10.37
CA GLN A 279 102.56 15.86 -9.18
C GLN A 279 101.56 17.00 -9.45
N SER A 280 100.27 16.67 -9.54
CA SER A 280 99.14 17.61 -9.34
C SER A 280 97.82 16.81 -9.31
N LEU A 281 97.42 16.46 -8.09
CA LEU A 281 96.13 16.00 -7.53
C LEU A 281 94.81 16.37 -8.27
N PRO A 282 93.61 15.86 -7.86
CA PRO A 282 93.28 14.81 -6.87
C PRO A 282 92.26 13.75 -7.35
N GLY A 283 92.25 12.56 -6.73
CA GLY A 283 91.26 11.51 -7.00
C GLY A 283 90.73 10.84 -5.72
N SER A 284 89.39 10.83 -5.63
CA SER A 284 88.49 9.95 -4.86
C SER A 284 88.49 9.95 -3.33
N ILE A 285 87.43 10.56 -2.78
CA ILE A 285 86.76 10.23 -1.52
C ILE A 285 85.36 9.69 -1.89
N VAL A 286 84.80 8.84 -1.01
CA VAL A 286 83.36 8.58 -0.71
C VAL A 286 82.83 7.27 -1.32
N GLU A 287 82.77 6.17 -0.54
CA GLU A 287 81.57 5.58 0.14
C GLU A 287 80.64 4.83 -0.82
N SER A 288 79.82 3.85 -0.46
CA SER A 288 79.69 2.89 0.65
C SER A 288 78.47 2.01 0.27
N GLU A 289 78.33 0.87 0.93
CA GLU A 289 77.06 0.15 1.17
C GLU A 289 76.27 -0.46 -0.01
N TYR A 290 76.47 -1.77 -0.17
CA TYR A 290 75.49 -2.71 -0.73
C TYR A 290 75.02 -3.63 0.41
N VAL A 291 73.81 -3.41 0.94
CA VAL A 291 73.12 -4.35 1.85
C VAL A 291 71.61 -4.38 1.57
N ALA A 292 71.12 -5.60 1.31
CA ALA A 292 69.80 -6.18 1.58
C ALA A 292 68.51 -5.40 1.23
N VAL A 293 67.81 -5.87 0.19
CA VAL A 293 66.37 -5.62 -0.01
C VAL A 293 65.68 -6.89 -0.52
N GLU A 294 65.36 -7.85 0.34
CA GLU A 294 64.35 -8.88 0.02
C GLU A 294 63.41 -9.25 1.20
N GLU A 295 63.60 -8.74 2.42
CA GLU A 295 62.77 -9.14 3.57
C GLU A 295 61.58 -8.23 3.99
N PRO A 296 61.37 -6.97 3.54
CA PRO A 296 60.25 -6.19 4.07
C PRO A 296 58.89 -6.46 3.38
N ILE A 297 58.88 -6.97 2.14
CA ILE A 297 57.62 -7.09 1.36
C ILE A 297 56.71 -8.23 1.85
N LYS A 298 57.24 -9.27 2.52
CA LYS A 298 56.42 -10.39 3.03
C LYS A 298 55.80 -10.13 4.41
N ALA A 299 56.37 -9.21 5.19
CA ALA A 299 55.87 -8.90 6.54
C ALA A 299 54.63 -7.99 6.50
N GLU A 300 54.62 -7.01 5.60
CA GLU A 300 53.53 -6.02 5.48
C GLU A 300 52.23 -6.62 4.91
N TYR A 301 52.35 -7.63 4.03
CA TYR A 301 51.20 -8.38 3.50
C TYR A 301 50.57 -9.34 4.53
N ARG A 302 51.33 -9.83 5.52
CA ARG A 302 50.76 -10.66 6.59
C ARG A 302 49.92 -9.85 7.56
N ASP A 303 50.35 -8.63 7.89
CA ASP A 303 49.65 -7.77 8.86
C ASP A 303 48.33 -7.23 8.30
N SER A 304 48.33 -6.78 7.04
CA SER A 304 47.11 -6.36 6.33
C SER A 304 46.12 -7.50 6.13
N LYS A 305 46.60 -8.73 5.90
CA LYS A 305 45.77 -9.93 5.72
C LYS A 305 45.20 -10.45 7.05
N LEU A 306 45.92 -10.30 8.17
CA LEU A 306 45.41 -10.63 9.51
C LEU A 306 44.31 -9.65 9.94
N LYS A 307 44.47 -8.35 9.63
CA LYS A 307 43.46 -7.31 9.88
C LYS A 307 42.16 -7.57 9.11
N LEU A 308 42.24 -8.08 7.87
CA LEU A 308 41.05 -8.46 7.09
C LEU A 308 40.33 -9.69 7.68
N LEU A 309 41.06 -10.68 8.19
CA LEU A 309 40.45 -11.83 8.88
C LEU A 309 39.81 -11.43 10.22
N GLN A 310 40.44 -10.52 10.97
CA GLN A 310 39.86 -9.95 12.19
C GLN A 310 38.61 -9.10 11.90
N TRP A 311 38.60 -8.38 10.78
CA TRP A 311 37.42 -7.63 10.33
C TRP A 311 36.27 -8.54 9.90
N LEU A 312 36.56 -9.67 9.27
CA LEU A 312 35.56 -10.69 8.92
C LEU A 312 34.99 -11.38 10.16
N ASP A 313 35.81 -11.71 11.17
CA ASP A 313 35.30 -12.25 12.44
C ASP A 313 34.46 -11.22 13.21
N THR A 314 34.70 -9.91 13.07
CA THR A 314 33.82 -8.89 13.65
C THR A 314 32.45 -8.83 12.95
N LEU A 315 32.39 -9.04 11.64
CA LEU A 315 31.14 -9.09 10.87
C LEU A 315 30.27 -10.33 11.19
N ASP A 316 30.89 -11.45 11.59
CA ASP A 316 30.19 -12.64 12.09
C ASP A 316 29.64 -12.44 13.53
N SER A 317 30.20 -11.47 14.28
CA SER A 317 29.88 -11.24 15.70
C SER A 317 28.91 -10.08 15.96
N GLU A 318 28.75 -9.17 15.00
CA GLU A 318 27.76 -8.10 15.09
C GLU A 318 26.40 -8.65 14.63
N GLU A 319 25.42 -8.65 15.56
CA GLU A 319 24.03 -8.92 15.22
C GLU A 319 23.61 -8.04 14.04
N ALA A 320 23.10 -8.66 12.98
CA ALA A 320 22.71 -7.97 11.76
C ALA A 320 21.81 -6.76 12.09
N PRO A 321 22.01 -5.61 11.45
CA PRO A 321 21.21 -4.42 11.72
C PRO A 321 19.73 -4.74 11.50
N GLU A 322 18.87 -4.44 12.48
CA GLU A 322 17.43 -4.65 12.40
C GLU A 322 16.89 -4.13 11.06
N VAL A 323 16.51 -5.06 10.18
CA VAL A 323 15.91 -4.74 8.88
C VAL A 323 14.59 -4.04 9.17
N GLN A 324 14.50 -2.76 8.76
CA GLN A 324 13.34 -1.91 9.00
C GLN A 324 12.02 -2.64 8.65
N ALA A 325 11.08 -2.56 9.60
CA ALA A 325 9.74 -3.15 9.50
C ALA A 325 9.06 -2.77 8.18
N GLY A 326 8.99 -3.72 7.23
CA GLY A 326 8.38 -3.49 5.93
C GLY A 326 8.67 -4.55 4.87
N LEU A 327 9.72 -5.37 5.02
CA LEU A 327 9.96 -6.50 4.12
C LEU A 327 9.19 -7.76 4.55
N PRO A 328 8.58 -8.51 3.60
CA PRO A 328 8.01 -9.82 3.89
C PRO A 328 9.09 -10.75 4.47
N SER A 329 8.78 -11.44 5.57
CA SER A 329 9.70 -12.31 6.31
C SER A 329 10.52 -13.27 5.43
N ASP A 330 9.92 -13.78 4.35
CA ASP A 330 10.58 -14.69 3.40
C ASP A 330 11.70 -14.05 2.58
N VAL A 331 11.65 -12.73 2.39
CA VAL A 331 12.67 -11.96 1.65
C VAL A 331 13.84 -11.59 2.55
N ALA A 332 13.57 -11.27 3.82
CA ALA A 332 14.60 -11.01 4.82
C ALA A 332 15.45 -12.28 5.08
N MET A 333 14.81 -13.43 5.28
CA MET A 333 15.51 -14.71 5.46
C MET A 333 16.37 -15.10 4.26
N LYS A 334 15.93 -14.80 3.02
CA LYS A 334 16.73 -15.07 1.81
C LYS A 334 17.95 -14.14 1.71
N LEU A 335 17.80 -12.87 2.06
CA LEU A 335 18.90 -11.91 2.06
C LEU A 335 19.96 -12.26 3.11
N GLU A 336 19.53 -12.63 4.32
CA GLU A 336 20.44 -13.11 5.38
C GLU A 336 21.20 -14.37 4.94
N SER A 337 20.49 -15.33 4.35
CA SER A 337 21.11 -16.55 3.82
C SER A 337 22.13 -16.25 2.72
N MET A 338 21.84 -15.33 1.80
CA MET A 338 22.76 -14.97 0.71
C MET A 338 24.00 -14.22 1.22
N LEU A 339 23.83 -13.33 2.22
CA LEU A 339 24.95 -12.62 2.85
C LEU A 339 25.88 -13.59 3.58
N ALA A 340 25.31 -14.54 4.34
CA ALA A 340 26.09 -15.58 5.00
C ALA A 340 26.88 -16.46 4.00
N GLU A 341 26.28 -16.80 2.86
CA GLU A 341 26.93 -17.56 1.79
C GLU A 341 28.10 -16.79 1.17
N CYS A 342 27.91 -15.50 0.84
CA CYS A 342 28.98 -14.65 0.31
C CYS A 342 30.14 -14.43 1.29
N VAL A 343 29.84 -14.23 2.58
CA VAL A 343 30.88 -14.10 3.63
C VAL A 343 31.67 -15.41 3.77
N GLY A 344 30.98 -16.55 3.73
CA GLY A 344 31.61 -17.87 3.71
C GLY A 344 32.53 -18.08 2.50
N GLU A 345 32.08 -17.74 1.29
CA GLU A 345 32.89 -17.83 0.06
C GLU A 345 34.14 -16.94 0.11
N MET A 346 34.02 -15.73 0.66
CA MET A 346 35.16 -14.82 0.85
C MET A 346 36.17 -15.38 1.85
N ARG A 347 35.71 -16.02 2.94
CA ARG A 347 36.56 -16.69 3.93
C ARG A 347 37.31 -17.87 3.31
N ASP A 348 36.62 -18.69 2.52
CA ASP A 348 37.21 -19.82 1.80
C ASP A 348 38.24 -19.39 0.76
N MET A 349 37.97 -18.31 0.02
CA MET A 349 38.95 -17.73 -0.91
C MET A 349 40.20 -17.22 -0.18
N LEU A 350 40.04 -16.52 0.93
CA LEU A 350 41.16 -16.01 1.73
C LEU A 350 41.98 -17.15 2.37
N ALA A 351 41.32 -18.23 2.78
CA ALA A 351 41.95 -19.42 3.33
C ALA A 351 42.71 -20.24 2.28
N ARG A 352 42.25 -20.30 1.02
CA ARG A 352 42.96 -20.99 -0.09
C ARG A 352 44.19 -20.24 -0.61
N VAL A 353 44.29 -18.95 -0.33
CA VAL A 353 45.44 -18.09 -0.68
C VAL A 353 46.48 -18.07 0.47
N LEU A 354 46.23 -18.79 1.58
CA LEU A 354 47.23 -19.15 2.60
C LEU A 354 47.82 -20.52 2.26
#